data_AF-A0AAW4SST7-F1
#
_entry.id   AF-A0AAW4SST7-F1
#
_cell.length_a   1.000
_cell.length_b   1.000
_cell.length_c   1.000
_cell.angle_alpha   90.00
_cell.angle_beta   90.00
_cell.angle_gamma   90.00
#
_symmetry.space_group_name_H-M   'P 1'
#
loop_
_entity.id
_entity.type
_entity.pdbx_description
1 polymer ?
#
loop_
_entity_poly.entity_id
_entity_poly.type
_entity_poly.pdbx_seq_one_letter_code
_entity_poly.pdbx_strand_id
1 'polypeptide(L)' 'MNQNPTGDSPVLPKTGLRILVDIRMSNGVHVSQKNLSYEDLKNLIGKLEGLC' A
#
# COMPACT_ATOMS: atom_id res chain seq x y z
N MET A 1 25.25 37.03 -2.89
CA MET A 1 24.37 36.44 -1.86
C MET A 1 23.10 37.28 -1.89
N ASN A 2 21.93 36.83 -2.33
CA ASN A 2 21.23 35.60 -1.99
C ASN A 2 20.29 35.14 -3.12
N GLN A 3 20.07 33.82 -3.16
CA GLN A 3 19.36 33.09 -4.20
C GLN A 3 17.83 33.05 -3.94
N ASN A 4 17.08 33.25 -5.03
CA ASN A 4 15.79 32.71 -5.50
C ASN A 4 14.58 32.53 -4.54
N PRO A 5 13.34 32.88 -4.97
CA PRO A 5 12.15 32.68 -4.16
C PRO A 5 11.79 31.20 -4.07
N THR A 6 11.49 30.76 -2.85
CA THR A 6 10.98 29.43 -2.52
C THR A 6 9.69 29.18 -3.30
N GLY A 7 9.78 28.36 -4.34
CA GLY A 7 8.63 27.81 -5.04
C GLY A 7 7.89 26.86 -4.11
N ASP A 8 6.87 27.37 -3.44
CA ASP A 8 5.85 26.57 -2.75
C ASP A 8 5.03 25.84 -3.82
N SER A 9 5.62 24.78 -4.38
CA SER A 9 4.87 23.84 -5.20
C SER A 9 3.91 23.15 -4.22
N PRO A 10 2.59 23.19 -4.45
CA PRO A 10 1.67 22.51 -3.56
C PRO A 10 2.12 21.05 -3.48
N VAL A 11 2.43 20.57 -2.28
CA VAL A 11 2.71 19.16 -2.05
C VAL A 11 1.43 18.43 -2.39
N LEU A 12 1.28 18.06 -3.66
CA LEU A 12 0.21 17.17 -4.08
C LEU A 12 0.38 15.94 -3.18
N PRO A 13 -0.69 15.45 -2.53
CA PRO A 13 -0.58 14.19 -1.81
C PRO A 13 0.06 13.21 -2.77
N LYS A 14 1.12 12.53 -2.33
CA LYS A 14 1.68 11.40 -3.07
C LYS A 14 0.55 10.38 -3.17
N THR A 15 -0.28 10.48 -4.20
CA THR A 15 -1.32 9.53 -4.55
C THR A 15 -0.60 8.32 -5.16
N GLY A 16 0.25 7.70 -4.34
CA GLY A 16 0.83 6.40 -4.65
C GLY A 16 -0.31 5.40 -4.77
N LEU A 17 -0.16 4.44 -5.69
CA LEU A 17 -1.12 3.37 -5.90
C LEU A 17 -1.47 2.70 -4.57
N ARG A 18 -2.77 2.59 -4.30
CA ARG A 18 -3.30 1.95 -3.09
C ARG A 18 -4.11 0.74 -3.48
N ILE A 19 -3.81 -0.38 -2.84
CA ILE A 19 -4.38 -1.67 -3.19
C ILE A 19 -5.36 -2.08 -2.08
N LEU A 20 -6.51 -2.62 -2.50
CA LEU A 20 -7.48 -3.26 -1.62
C LEU A 20 -7.47 -4.74 -1.93
N VAL A 21 -7.48 -5.57 -0.90
CA VAL A 21 -7.51 -7.03 -1.01
C VAL A 21 -8.58 -7.57 -0.08
N ASP A 22 -9.44 -8.46 -0.60
CA ASP A 22 -10.39 -9.28 0.15
C ASP A 22 -10.21 -10.74 -0.28
N ILE A 23 -9.76 -11.60 0.64
CA ILE A 23 -9.46 -13.01 0.38
C ILE A 23 -10.32 -13.86 1.29
N ARG A 24 -11.10 -14.77 0.70
CA ARG A 24 -11.96 -15.72 1.41
C ARG A 24 -11.55 -17.13 1.05
N MET A 25 -11.22 -17.92 2.06
CA MET A 25 -10.78 -19.30 1.90
C MET A 25 -11.89 -20.26 2.32
N SER A 26 -11.92 -21.45 1.71
CA SER A 26 -12.91 -22.50 2.01
C SER A 26 -12.83 -23.02 3.46
N ASN A 27 -11.66 -22.89 4.10
CA ASN A 27 -11.46 -23.22 5.51
C ASN A 27 -12.02 -22.15 6.48
N GLY A 28 -12.71 -21.13 5.97
CA GLY A 28 -13.31 -20.07 6.79
C GLY A 28 -12.38 -18.90 7.12
N VAL A 29 -11.12 -18.92 6.69
CA VAL A 29 -10.21 -17.78 6.86
C VAL A 29 -10.63 -16.63 5.93
N HIS A 30 -10.71 -15.42 6.49
CA HIS A 30 -11.01 -14.18 5.76
C HIS A 30 -9.95 -13.12 6.06
N VAL A 31 -9.38 -12.55 5.01
CA VAL A 31 -8.42 -11.44 5.09
C VAL A 31 -8.95 -10.26 4.29
N SER A 32 -9.11 -9.11 4.93
CA SER A 32 -9.55 -7.88 4.27
C SER A 32 -8.63 -6.73 4.66
N GLN A 33 -7.98 -6.11 3.67
CA GLN A 33 -7.04 -5.02 3.88
C GLN A 33 -7.23 -3.93 2.83
N LYS A 34 -7.14 -2.69 3.27
CA LYS A 34 -7.25 -1.49 2.43
C LYS A 34 -5.95 -0.72 2.48
N ASN A 35 -5.74 0.14 1.49
CA ASN A 35 -4.63 1.09 1.47
C ASN A 35 -3.23 0.44 1.47
N LEU A 36 -3.12 -0.80 0.99
CA LEU A 36 -1.85 -1.50 0.89
C LEU A 36 -0.93 -0.80 -0.11
N SER A 37 0.34 -0.67 0.27
CA SER A 37 1.40 -0.47 -0.72
C SER A 37 1.72 -1.80 -1.42
N TYR A 38 2.50 -1.72 -2.49
CA TYR A 38 2.99 -2.93 -3.16
C TYR A 38 3.84 -3.82 -2.23
N GLU A 39 4.67 -3.22 -1.37
CA GLU A 39 5.48 -3.96 -0.40
C GLU A 39 4.61 -4.65 0.66
N ASP A 40 3.57 -3.98 1.15
CA ASP A 40 2.63 -4.59 2.10
C ASP A 40 1.86 -5.75 1.47
N LEU A 41 1.47 -5.61 0.20
CA LEU A 41 0.85 -6.69 -0.57
C LEU A 41 1.81 -7.89 -0.70
N LYS A 42 3.06 -7.65 -1.10
CA LYS A 42 4.06 -8.70 -1.25
C LYS A 42 4.29 -9.46 0.05
N ASN A 43 4.36 -8.75 1.18
CA ASN A 43 4.46 -9.35 2.51
C ASN A 43 3.21 -10.16 2.89
N LEU A 44 2.01 -9.65 2.56
CA LEU A 44 0.77 -10.39 2.77
C LEU A 44 0.78 -11.71 1.99
N ILE A 45 1.16 -11.70 0.72
CA ILE A 45 1.23 -12.90 -0.11
C ILE A 45 2.21 -13.92 0.49
N GLY A 46 3.41 -13.51 0.90
CA GLY A 46 4.37 -14.43 1.51
C GLY A 46 3.85 -15.10 2.79
N LYS A 47 3.08 -14.38 3.62
CA LYS A 47 2.42 -14.98 4.80
C LYS A 47 1.37 -16.02 4.41
N LEU A 48 0.65 -15.79 3.32
CA LEU A 48 -0.37 -16.72 2.84
C LEU A 48 0.25 -17.96 2.20
N GLU A 49 1.36 -17.80 1.48
CA GLU A 49 2.12 -18.93 0.92
C GLU A 49 2.63 -19.88 2.01
N GLY A 50 3.02 -19.36 3.17
CA GLY A 50 3.44 -20.18 4.32
C GLY A 50 2.30 -20.93 5.04
N LEU A 51 1.04 -20.70 4.66
CA LEU A 51 -0.12 -21.42 5.20
C LEU A 51 -0.55 -22.62 4.33
N CYS A 52 0.02 -22.77 3.12
CA CYS A 52 -0.14 -23.92 2.24
C CYS A 52 0.99 -24.95 2.48
#